data_AF-A0A317WXW0-F1
#
_entry.id   AF-A0A317WXW0-F1
#
_cell.length_a   1.000
_cell.length_b   1.000
_cell.length_c   1.000
_cell.angle_alpha   90.00
_cell.angle_beta   90.00
_cell.angle_gamma   90.00
#
_symmetry.space_group_name_H-M   'P 1'
#
loop_
_entity.id
_entity.type
_entity.pdbx_description
1 polymer ?
#
loop_
_entity_poly.entity_id
_entity_poly.type
_entity_poly.pdbx_seq_one_letter_code
_entity_poly.pdbx_strand_id
1 'polypeptide(L)'
;MAIPDASIHPEATGPAKALVAKHQAEQPLKLYAGWFCPFGTIPQTPLEPTLTHLTLSSATRLACPRRKANPLPIHRSQPLPQTSLIPRPQPARARPHHLRPRPILIPPSTSHHPLYESTVILEYLEEAYPTHTPLLPSEPYQRAKARIWIDFVTSRIIPSFHRFLQYQPPSPSPSTPTKSTDGLTRVQQDFLSTLKQWTAEMHPTGPYFLGSEISLPDLVLGPWAVRFWVF
;
A
#
# COMPACT_ATOMS: atom_id res chain seq x y z
N MET A 1 6.55 -15.20 -18.35
CA MET A 1 6.26 -14.57 -17.04
C MET A 1 6.76 -15.51 -15.97
N ALA A 2 7.55 -15.02 -15.00
CA ALA A 2 7.80 -15.79 -13.79
C ALA A 2 6.45 -16.12 -13.15
N ILE A 3 6.23 -17.39 -12.81
CA ILE A 3 5.04 -17.79 -12.07
C ILE A 3 5.14 -17.06 -10.72
N PRO A 4 4.18 -16.18 -10.37
CA PRO A 4 4.19 -15.54 -9.07
C PRO A 4 4.24 -16.64 -8.02
N ASP A 5 5.18 -16.54 -7.08
CA ASP A 5 5.23 -17.47 -5.96
C ASP A 5 3.86 -17.51 -5.28
N ALA A 6 3.18 -18.66 -5.41
CA ALA A 6 1.84 -18.86 -4.86
C ALA A 6 1.87 -19.07 -3.35
N SER A 7 3.06 -19.24 -2.76
CA SER A 7 3.28 -19.42 -1.32
C SER A 7 3.55 -18.09 -0.60
N ILE A 8 2.62 -17.14 -0.76
CA ILE A 8 2.66 -15.90 0.03
C ILE A 8 2.41 -16.25 1.50
N HIS A 9 3.25 -15.75 2.40
CA HIS A 9 3.06 -15.93 3.84
C HIS A 9 1.65 -15.47 4.26
N PRO A 10 0.88 -16.26 5.02
CA PRO A 10 -0.53 -15.99 5.22
C PRO A 10 -0.80 -14.75 6.09
N GLU A 11 0.10 -14.42 7.01
CA GLU A 11 -0.11 -13.36 8.00
C GLU A 11 1.06 -12.39 8.08
N ALA A 12 0.86 -11.25 8.75
CA ALA A 12 1.95 -10.32 9.04
C ALA A 12 2.98 -10.98 9.98
N THR A 13 4.25 -10.59 9.85
CA THR A 13 5.36 -11.08 10.67
C THR A 13 6.09 -9.91 11.36
N GLY A 14 6.96 -10.22 12.33
CA GLY A 14 7.77 -9.22 13.02
C GLY A 14 6.93 -8.14 13.75
N PRO A 15 7.39 -6.87 13.77
CA PRO A 15 6.65 -5.77 14.39
C PRO A 15 5.23 -5.56 13.82
N ALA A 16 5.03 -5.87 12.53
CA ALA A 16 3.71 -5.77 11.90
C ALA A 16 2.71 -6.78 12.50
N LYS A 17 3.17 -7.95 12.97
CA LYS A 17 2.30 -8.92 13.65
C LYS A 17 1.77 -8.38 14.98
N ALA A 18 2.64 -7.73 15.76
CA ALA A 18 2.25 -7.08 17.01
C ALA A 18 1.25 -5.93 16.77
N LEU A 19 1.46 -5.15 15.71
CA LEU A 19 0.53 -4.10 15.29
C LEU A 19 -0.85 -4.69 14.95
N VAL A 20 -0.90 -5.73 14.12
CA VAL A 20 -2.16 -6.39 13.77
C VAL A 20 -2.85 -6.91 15.02
N ALA A 21 -2.12 -7.55 15.94
CA ALA A 21 -2.66 -8.06 17.20
C ALA A 21 -3.29 -6.96 18.08
N LYS A 22 -2.64 -5.79 18.19
CA LYS A 22 -3.16 -4.63 18.95
C LYS A 22 -4.45 -4.06 18.36
N HIS A 23 -4.70 -4.27 17.07
CA HIS A 23 -5.78 -3.64 16.32
C HIS A 23 -6.79 -4.64 15.75
N GLN A 24 -6.94 -5.83 16.36
CA GLN A 24 -7.95 -6.81 15.95
C GLN A 24 -9.35 -6.52 16.50
N ALA A 25 -9.43 -5.75 17.59
CA ALA A 25 -10.70 -5.41 18.21
C ALA A 25 -11.58 -4.60 17.25
N GLU A 26 -12.89 -4.84 17.29
CA GLU A 26 -13.87 -4.14 16.47
C GLU A 26 -13.88 -2.66 16.84
N GLN A 27 -13.68 -1.80 15.83
CA GLN A 27 -13.72 -0.35 15.97
C GLN A 27 -14.62 0.27 14.89
N PRO A 28 -15.15 1.48 15.13
CA PRO A 28 -15.99 2.18 14.15
C PRO A 28 -15.25 2.52 12.85
N LEU A 29 -13.94 2.77 12.90
CA LEU A 29 -13.09 3.00 11.72
C LEU A 29 -12.34 1.70 11.37
N LYS A 30 -12.53 1.22 10.13
CA LYS A 30 -11.95 -0.08 9.71
C LYS A 30 -11.02 0.10 8.52
N LEU A 31 -9.81 -0.45 8.62
CA LEU A 31 -8.85 -0.51 7.52
C LEU A 31 -8.65 -1.96 7.08
N TYR A 32 -8.97 -2.22 5.82
CA TYR A 32 -8.68 -3.48 5.16
C TYR A 32 -7.42 -3.30 4.32
N ALA A 33 -6.36 -4.03 4.65
CA ALA A 33 -5.09 -3.99 3.94
C ALA A 33 -4.42 -5.37 3.92
N GLY A 34 -3.63 -5.62 2.87
CA GLY A 34 -2.72 -6.76 2.84
C GLY A 34 -1.41 -6.39 3.51
N TRP A 35 -0.86 -7.27 4.36
CA TRP A 35 0.40 -7.02 5.08
C TRP A 35 1.60 -6.75 4.16
N PHE A 36 1.57 -7.30 2.95
CA PHE A 36 2.61 -7.13 1.93
C PHE A 36 2.40 -5.87 1.08
N CYS A 37 1.24 -5.22 1.16
CA CYS A 37 0.86 -4.10 0.31
C CYS A 37 1.61 -2.83 0.74
N PRO A 38 2.46 -2.25 -0.13
CA PRO A 38 3.16 -1.01 0.20
C PRO A 38 2.18 0.15 0.41
N PHE A 39 1.03 0.15 -0.28
CA PHE A 39 0.01 1.18 -0.14
C PHE A 39 -0.78 1.11 1.18
N GLY A 40 -0.72 -0.02 1.89
CA GLY A 40 -1.42 -0.22 3.18
C GLY A 40 -0.51 -0.10 4.40
N THR A 41 0.79 0.16 4.20
CA THR A 41 1.75 0.31 5.31
C THR A 41 1.69 1.75 5.82
N ILE A 42 0.93 1.98 6.88
CA ILE A 42 0.88 3.27 7.58
C ILE A 42 1.79 3.17 8.83
N PRO A 43 2.89 3.93 8.93
CA PRO A 43 3.71 4.01 10.13
C PRO A 43 2.90 4.42 11.38
N GLN A 44 3.16 3.77 12.51
CA GLN A 44 2.47 4.03 13.79
C GLN A 44 2.79 5.40 14.40
N THR A 45 3.99 5.93 14.16
CA THR A 45 4.58 6.99 14.99
C THR A 45 3.81 8.32 15.00
N PRO A 46 3.28 8.84 13.87
CA PRO A 46 2.54 10.11 13.90
C PRO A 46 1.03 9.98 14.15
N LEU A 47 0.46 8.77 14.05
CA LEU A 47 -1.00 8.55 14.08
C LEU A 47 -1.49 7.73 15.28
N GLU A 48 -0.64 7.42 16.27
CA GLU A 48 -0.99 6.66 17.48
C GLU A 48 -2.34 7.08 18.13
N PRO A 49 -2.67 8.37 18.36
CA PRO A 49 -3.96 8.74 18.95
C PRO A 49 -5.16 8.57 18.00
N THR A 50 -4.94 8.44 16.70
CA THR A 50 -5.98 8.22 15.66
C THR A 50 -6.17 6.73 15.36
N LEU A 51 -5.08 5.96 15.45
CA LEU A 51 -5.04 4.52 15.17
C LEU A 51 -5.63 3.67 16.29
N THR A 52 -5.82 4.21 17.50
CA THR A 52 -6.57 3.58 18.60
C THR A 52 -7.99 3.15 18.20
N HIS A 53 -8.58 3.81 17.19
CA HIS A 53 -9.89 3.49 16.65
C HIS A 53 -9.85 2.73 15.31
N LEU A 54 -8.69 2.24 14.88
CA LEU A 54 -8.52 1.59 13.58
C LEU A 54 -8.43 0.07 13.74
N THR A 55 -9.43 -0.68 13.27
CA THR A 55 -9.30 -2.13 13.15
C THR A 55 -8.47 -2.48 11.91
N LEU A 56 -7.34 -3.16 12.09
CA LEU A 56 -6.52 -3.72 11.00
C LEU A 56 -6.96 -5.17 10.75
N SER A 57 -7.81 -5.36 9.74
CA SER A 57 -8.05 -6.71 9.23
C SER A 57 -6.97 -7.04 8.21
N SER A 58 -6.00 -7.88 8.62
CA SER A 58 -5.11 -8.53 7.66
C SER A 58 -5.97 -9.45 6.80
N ALA A 59 -6.39 -8.98 5.63
CA ALA A 59 -7.15 -9.79 4.70
C ALA A 59 -6.22 -10.84 4.09
N THR A 60 -5.96 -11.93 4.81
CA THR A 60 -5.21 -13.10 4.33
C THR A 60 -5.90 -13.76 3.12
N ARG A 61 -7.16 -13.41 2.82
CA ARG A 61 -7.86 -13.86 1.63
C ARG A 61 -9.08 -12.97 1.39
N LEU A 62 -8.93 -11.90 0.60
CA LEU A 62 -10.03 -11.48 -0.27
C LEU A 62 -10.09 -12.48 -1.42
N ALA A 63 -10.52 -13.71 -1.09
CA ALA A 63 -11.00 -14.65 -2.08
C ALA A 63 -12.32 -14.09 -2.60
N CYS A 64 -12.24 -13.24 -3.62
CA CYS A 64 -13.39 -12.96 -4.45
C CYS A 64 -13.92 -14.32 -4.95
N PRO A 65 -15.21 -14.67 -4.74
CA PRO A 65 -15.70 -15.98 -5.13
C PRO A 65 -15.56 -16.11 -6.64
N ARG A 66 -14.64 -16.98 -7.08
CA ARG A 66 -14.67 -17.51 -8.44
C ARG A 66 -16.06 -18.11 -8.63
N ARG A 67 -16.83 -17.56 -9.56
CA ARG A 67 -18.04 -18.19 -10.09
C ARG A 67 -17.59 -19.47 -10.79
N LYS A 68 -17.42 -20.56 -10.03
CA LYS A 68 -17.30 -21.90 -10.58
C LYS A 68 -18.66 -22.23 -11.18
N ALA A 69 -18.76 -22.16 -12.50
CA ALA A 69 -19.74 -22.98 -13.20
C ALA A 69 -19.36 -24.44 -12.91
N ASN A 70 -20.22 -25.15 -12.17
CA ASN A 70 -20.11 -26.60 -12.00
C ASN A 70 -20.59 -27.29 -13.29
N PRO A 71 -20.08 -28.50 -13.60
CA PRO A 71 -20.78 -29.69 -13.12
C PRO A 71 -19.95 -30.57 -12.16
N LEU A 72 -20.69 -31.21 -11.25
CA LEU A 72 -20.36 -32.16 -10.16
C LEU A 72 -19.65 -33.47 -10.62
N PRO A 73 -19.41 -34.52 -9.77
CA PRO A 73 -19.06 -34.60 -8.32
C PRO A 73 -17.99 -35.69 -8.01
N ILE A 74 -17.11 -35.58 -6.97
CA ILE A 74 -16.66 -36.75 -6.16
C ILE A 74 -16.28 -36.31 -4.72
N HIS A 75 -16.98 -36.91 -3.75
CA HIS A 75 -16.73 -37.10 -2.30
C HIS A 75 -15.52 -36.45 -1.58
N ARG A 76 -15.79 -35.70 -0.51
CA ARG A 76 -15.70 -36.19 0.90
C ARG A 76 -16.27 -35.17 1.90
N SER A 77 -16.98 -35.74 2.86
CA SER A 77 -17.84 -35.16 3.89
C SER A 77 -17.10 -34.86 5.20
N GLN A 78 -17.31 -33.67 5.80
CA GLN A 78 -17.83 -33.48 7.17
C GLN A 78 -17.87 -31.97 7.59
N PRO A 79 -18.79 -31.57 8.49
CA PRO A 79 -19.19 -30.18 8.70
C PRO A 79 -18.50 -29.50 9.90
N LEU A 80 -18.25 -28.19 9.79
CA LEU A 80 -17.93 -27.32 10.95
C LEU A 80 -19.18 -26.54 11.38
N PRO A 81 -19.38 -26.30 12.69
CA PRO A 81 -20.63 -25.83 13.25
C PRO A 81 -20.92 -24.36 12.91
N GLN A 82 -22.18 -24.09 12.58
CA GLN A 82 -22.74 -22.75 12.43
C GLN A 82 -22.69 -22.01 13.77
N THR A 83 -21.90 -20.94 13.88
CA THR A 83 -22.15 -19.94 14.93
C THR A 83 -21.78 -18.53 14.45
N SER A 84 -22.73 -17.61 14.66
CA SER A 84 -22.70 -16.16 14.41
C SER A 84 -22.66 -15.67 12.95
N LEU A 85 -23.86 -15.46 12.41
CA LEU A 85 -24.13 -14.67 11.20
C LEU A 85 -23.73 -13.21 11.45
N ILE A 86 -22.56 -12.80 10.95
CA ILE A 86 -22.32 -11.39 10.61
C ILE A 86 -23.18 -11.08 9.38
N PRO A 87 -24.01 -10.02 9.38
CA PRO A 87 -24.79 -9.65 8.19
C PRO A 87 -23.83 -9.39 7.02
N ARG A 88 -23.93 -10.20 5.97
CA ARG A 88 -23.15 -10.04 4.74
C ARG A 88 -23.55 -8.71 4.09
N PRO A 89 -22.67 -7.70 3.98
CA PRO A 89 -22.96 -6.56 3.13
C PRO A 89 -22.99 -7.07 1.68
N GLN A 90 -24.15 -6.98 1.03
CA GLN A 90 -24.23 -7.22 -0.40
C GLN A 90 -23.44 -6.11 -1.11
N PRO A 91 -22.35 -6.41 -1.82
CA PRO A 91 -21.65 -5.38 -2.57
C PRO A 91 -22.50 -5.04 -3.80
N ALA A 92 -23.18 -3.90 -3.75
CA ALA A 92 -23.78 -3.30 -4.92
C ALA A 92 -22.69 -3.09 -5.99
N ARG A 93 -22.77 -3.85 -7.08
CA ARG A 93 -22.08 -3.66 -8.38
C ARG A 93 -20.69 -2.99 -8.30
N ALA A 94 -19.71 -3.71 -7.78
CA ALA A 94 -18.32 -3.26 -7.83
C ALA A 94 -17.73 -3.52 -9.25
N ARG A 95 -17.40 -2.43 -9.97
CA ARG A 95 -16.75 -2.40 -11.30
C ARG A 95 -15.36 -3.08 -11.30
N PRO A 96 -14.85 -3.62 -12.43
CA PRO A 96 -13.75 -4.59 -12.49
C PRO A 96 -12.35 -3.98 -12.23
N HIS A 97 -12.11 -3.45 -11.03
CA HIS A 97 -10.80 -2.97 -10.57
C HIS A 97 -10.11 -3.95 -9.58
N HIS A 98 -10.59 -5.20 -9.53
CA HIS A 98 -10.50 -6.15 -8.40
C HIS A 98 -9.23 -7.00 -8.27
N LEU A 99 -8.14 -6.68 -8.97
CA LEU A 99 -6.93 -7.52 -8.98
C LEU A 99 -5.71 -6.90 -8.31
N ARG A 100 -5.85 -5.72 -7.69
CA ARG A 100 -4.77 -5.09 -6.92
C ARG A 100 -5.18 -4.98 -5.46
N PRO A 101 -4.41 -5.54 -4.50
CA PRO A 101 -4.66 -5.32 -3.09
C PRO A 101 -4.43 -3.84 -2.80
N ARG A 102 -5.50 -3.06 -2.75
CA ARG A 102 -5.49 -1.66 -2.35
C ARG A 102 -6.04 -1.55 -0.93
N PRO A 103 -5.54 -0.60 -0.12
CA PRO A 103 -6.17 -0.31 1.17
C PRO A 103 -7.61 0.15 0.94
N ILE A 104 -8.51 -0.28 1.83
CA ILE A 104 -9.90 0.16 1.89
C ILE A 104 -10.16 0.67 3.29
N LEU A 105 -10.59 1.93 3.41
CA LEU A 105 -10.99 2.51 4.68
C LEU A 105 -12.52 2.61 4.73
N ILE A 106 -13.14 2.16 5.82
CA ILE A 106 -14.57 2.36 6.08
C ILE A 106 -14.71 3.34 7.26
N PRO A 107 -15.15 4.59 7.01
CA PRO A 107 -15.42 5.57 8.05
C PRO A 107 -16.59 5.20 8.98
N PRO A 108 -16.59 5.68 10.25
CA PRO A 108 -17.69 5.46 11.20
C PRO A 108 -19.04 6.02 10.72
N SER A 109 -19.01 7.18 10.08
CA SER A 109 -20.20 7.91 9.63
C SER A 109 -20.85 7.32 8.38
N THR A 110 -20.11 6.49 7.62
CA THR A 110 -20.57 5.95 6.35
C THR A 110 -20.24 4.46 6.24
N SER A 111 -20.92 3.63 7.04
CA SER A 111 -20.80 2.17 7.02
C SER A 111 -21.01 1.53 5.63
N HIS A 112 -21.63 2.25 4.69
CA HIS A 112 -21.90 1.82 3.31
C HIS A 112 -21.04 2.49 2.23
N HIS A 113 -20.15 3.43 2.57
CA HIS A 113 -19.34 4.16 1.58
C HIS A 113 -17.84 4.01 1.88
N PRO A 114 -17.19 2.94 1.34
CA PRO A 114 -15.75 2.74 1.50
C PRO A 114 -14.93 3.75 0.69
N LEU A 115 -13.80 4.17 1.26
CA LEU A 115 -12.77 4.98 0.60
C LEU A 115 -11.66 4.08 0.04
N TYR A 116 -11.12 4.50 -1.09
CA TYR A 116 -10.04 3.85 -1.82
C TYR A 116 -8.94 4.87 -2.15
N GLU A 117 -7.79 4.36 -2.61
CA GLU A 117 -6.56 5.11 -2.89
C GLU A 117 -5.85 5.59 -1.62
N SER A 118 -4.58 5.18 -1.44
CA SER A 118 -3.86 5.40 -0.19
C SER A 118 -3.64 6.88 0.12
N THR A 119 -3.36 7.71 -0.89
CA THR A 119 -3.17 9.16 -0.70
C THR A 119 -4.47 9.86 -0.32
N VAL A 120 -5.60 9.45 -0.90
CA VAL A 120 -6.94 9.96 -0.54
C VAL A 120 -7.33 9.54 0.88
N ILE A 121 -7.01 8.29 1.26
CA ILE A 121 -7.21 7.79 2.63
C ILE A 121 -6.38 8.61 3.63
N LEU A 122 -5.12 8.92 3.32
CA LEU A 122 -4.27 9.74 4.19
C LEU A 122 -4.82 11.17 4.34
N GLU A 123 -5.24 11.82 3.25
CA GLU A 123 -5.86 13.16 3.31
C GLU A 123 -7.18 13.14 4.11
N TYR A 124 -8.01 12.10 3.94
CA TYR A 124 -9.22 11.93 4.75
C TYR A 124 -8.89 11.80 6.24
N LEU A 125 -7.85 11.03 6.61
CA LEU A 125 -7.44 10.88 8.01
C LEU A 125 -6.93 12.20 8.59
N GLU A 126 -6.20 12.99 7.79
CA GLU A 126 -5.72 14.32 8.18
C GLU A 126 -6.89 15.26 8.52
N GLU A 127 -7.94 15.26 7.69
CA GLU A 127 -9.11 16.13 7.84
C GLU A 127 -10.10 15.66 8.91
N ALA A 128 -10.36 14.34 8.99
CA ALA A 128 -11.38 13.78 9.86
C ALA A 128 -10.96 13.70 11.34
N TYR A 129 -9.66 13.69 11.62
CA TYR A 129 -9.12 13.47 12.97
C TYR A 129 -8.06 14.51 13.36
N PRO A 130 -8.38 15.81 13.44
CA PRO A 130 -7.39 16.89 13.61
C PRO A 130 -6.65 16.91 14.96
N THR A 131 -7.00 16.02 15.89
CA THR A 131 -6.37 15.90 17.23
C THR A 131 -5.03 15.16 17.21
N HIS A 132 -4.60 14.66 16.06
CA HIS A 132 -3.32 13.98 15.88
C HIS A 132 -2.18 14.97 15.61
N THR A 133 -0.94 14.47 15.62
CA THR A 133 0.22 15.25 15.19
C THR A 133 0.11 15.52 13.68
N PRO A 134 -0.03 16.78 13.23
CA PRO A 134 -0.27 17.07 11.81
C PRO A 134 0.86 16.54 10.92
N LEU A 135 0.49 15.85 9.83
CA LEU A 135 1.42 15.32 8.84
C LEU A 135 1.65 16.27 7.67
N LEU A 136 0.80 17.29 7.56
CA LEU A 136 0.94 18.39 6.61
C LEU A 136 1.18 19.72 7.33
N PRO A 137 1.91 20.67 6.71
CA PRO A 137 2.02 22.02 7.21
C PRO A 137 0.66 22.73 7.29
N SER A 138 0.48 23.57 8.31
CA SER A 138 -0.73 24.40 8.45
C SER A 138 -0.85 25.48 7.37
N GLU A 139 0.27 25.95 6.85
CA GLU A 139 0.32 27.02 5.84
C GLU A 139 -0.10 26.47 4.45
N PRO A 140 -1.07 27.11 3.75
CA PRO A 140 -1.62 26.58 2.51
C PRO A 140 -0.61 26.32 1.40
N TYR A 141 0.37 27.20 1.22
CA TYR A 141 1.38 27.05 0.17
C TYR A 141 2.35 25.89 0.45
N GLN A 142 2.84 25.76 1.69
CA GLN A 142 3.69 24.64 2.10
C GLN A 142 2.94 23.30 1.99
N ARG A 143 1.65 23.28 2.33
CA ARG A 143 0.81 22.10 2.12
C ARG A 143 0.65 21.74 0.64
N ALA A 144 0.48 22.74 -0.23
CA ALA A 144 0.47 22.52 -1.68
C ALA A 144 1.82 22.00 -2.19
N LYS A 145 2.95 22.52 -1.68
CA LYS A 145 4.29 22.02 -1.98
C LYS A 145 4.46 20.56 -1.56
N ALA A 146 4.00 20.19 -0.36
CA ALA A 146 4.01 18.80 0.10
C ALA A 146 3.21 17.87 -0.84
N ARG A 147 2.04 18.32 -1.32
CA ARG A 147 1.21 17.57 -2.29
C ARG A 147 1.89 17.36 -3.64
N ILE A 148 2.65 18.32 -4.13
CA ILE A 148 3.46 18.16 -5.35
C ILE A 148 4.46 17.00 -5.17
N TRP A 149 5.09 16.92 -4.00
CA TRP A 149 6.05 15.85 -3.70
C TRP A 149 5.41 14.50 -3.45
N ILE A 150 4.21 14.47 -2.84
CA ILE A 150 3.38 13.25 -2.80
C ILE A 150 3.08 12.76 -4.21
N ASP A 151 2.66 13.65 -5.12
CA ASP A 151 2.46 13.29 -6.53
C ASP A 151 3.75 12.76 -7.14
N PHE A 152 4.88 13.44 -6.96
CA PHE A 152 6.18 13.03 -7.48
C PHE A 152 6.56 11.60 -7.06
N VAL A 153 6.30 11.20 -5.82
CA VAL A 153 6.53 9.81 -5.38
C VAL A 153 5.66 8.86 -6.21
N THR A 154 4.37 9.15 -6.34
CA THR A 154 3.40 8.28 -7.03
C THR A 154 3.57 8.24 -8.54
N SER A 155 3.97 9.34 -9.16
CA SER A 155 4.03 9.52 -10.62
C SER A 155 5.43 9.30 -11.19
N ARG A 156 6.49 9.44 -10.37
CA ARG A 156 7.90 9.31 -10.81
C ARG A 156 8.64 8.18 -10.10
N ILE A 157 8.79 8.24 -8.78
CA ILE A 157 9.64 7.30 -8.02
C ILE A 157 9.10 5.87 -8.09
N ILE A 158 7.81 5.67 -7.80
CA ILE A 158 7.21 4.34 -7.80
C ILE A 158 7.27 3.70 -9.21
N PRO A 159 6.89 4.40 -10.30
CA PRO A 159 7.05 3.85 -11.65
C PRO A 159 8.49 3.55 -12.06
N SER A 160 9.47 4.40 -11.71
CA SER A 160 10.89 4.14 -12.03
C SER A 160 11.42 2.94 -11.25
N PHE A 161 11.03 2.79 -9.98
CA PHE A 161 11.36 1.61 -9.17
C PHE A 161 10.81 0.31 -9.77
N HIS A 162 9.53 0.31 -10.18
CA HIS A 162 8.93 -0.85 -10.84
C HIS A 162 9.61 -1.19 -12.16
N ARG A 163 9.97 -0.18 -12.97
CA ARG A 163 10.68 -0.39 -14.23
C ARG A 163 12.05 -1.03 -14.00
N PHE A 164 12.76 -0.61 -12.96
CA PHE A 164 14.03 -1.20 -12.56
C PHE A 164 13.84 -2.67 -12.13
N LEU A 165 12.94 -2.96 -11.19
CA LEU A 165 12.70 -4.31 -10.67
C LEU A 165 12.21 -5.31 -11.72
N GLN A 166 11.41 -4.83 -12.67
CA GLN A 166 10.78 -5.67 -13.69
C GLN A 166 11.51 -5.62 -15.03
N TYR A 167 12.74 -5.09 -15.06
CA TYR A 167 13.53 -5.03 -16.27
C TYR A 167 13.77 -6.44 -16.81
N GLN A 168 13.46 -6.64 -18.09
CA GLN A 168 13.79 -7.85 -18.82
C GLN A 168 14.71 -7.46 -19.97
N PRO A 169 15.87 -8.11 -20.10
CA PRO A 169 16.72 -7.87 -21.25
C PRO A 169 15.97 -8.25 -22.53
N PRO A 170 16.19 -7.52 -23.64
CA PRO A 170 15.60 -7.90 -24.91
C PRO A 170 15.96 -9.35 -25.28
N SER A 171 15.02 -10.06 -25.91
CA SER A 171 15.26 -11.42 -26.39
C SER A 171 16.47 -11.41 -27.34
N PRO A 172 17.38 -12.41 -27.25
CA PRO A 172 18.48 -12.51 -28.18
C PRO A 172 17.93 -12.57 -29.62
N SER A 173 18.47 -11.70 -30.47
CA SER A 173 18.19 -11.60 -31.90
C SER A 173 19.53 -11.74 -32.64
N PRO A 174 19.55 -12.26 -33.88
CA PRO A 174 20.78 -12.36 -34.69
C PRO A 174 21.56 -11.04 -34.81
N SER A 175 20.87 -9.90 -34.69
CA SER A 175 21.43 -8.54 -34.75
C SER A 175 22.00 -8.01 -33.42
N THR A 176 21.81 -8.72 -32.30
CA THR A 176 22.20 -8.24 -30.97
C THR A 176 22.72 -9.42 -30.14
N PRO A 177 23.99 -9.82 -30.33
CA PRO A 177 24.53 -11.07 -29.81
C PRO A 177 24.86 -11.03 -28.30
N THR A 178 24.71 -9.88 -27.64
CA THR A 178 25.14 -9.69 -26.25
C THR A 178 23.95 -9.43 -25.33
N LYS A 179 23.94 -10.07 -24.16
CA LYS A 179 23.17 -9.62 -23.00
C LYS A 179 23.73 -8.25 -22.58
N SER A 180 23.32 -7.17 -23.26
CA SER A 180 23.77 -5.82 -22.93
C SER A 180 23.29 -5.47 -21.53
N THR A 181 24.25 -5.30 -20.63
CA THR A 181 24.05 -4.75 -19.27
C THR A 181 23.65 -3.27 -19.31
N ASP A 182 23.85 -2.60 -20.44
CA ASP A 182 23.61 -1.15 -20.60
C ASP A 182 22.16 -0.78 -20.34
N GLY A 183 21.22 -1.64 -20.73
CA GLY A 183 19.80 -1.40 -20.48
C GLY A 183 19.42 -1.48 -19.00
N LEU A 184 20.02 -2.40 -18.23
CA LEU A 184 19.81 -2.50 -16.79
C LEU A 184 20.43 -1.29 -16.07
N THR A 185 21.67 -0.94 -16.44
CA THR A 185 22.37 0.24 -15.92
C THR A 185 21.56 1.52 -16.18
N ARG A 186 20.93 1.65 -17.36
CA ARG A 186 20.08 2.79 -17.69
C ARG A 186 18.85 2.88 -16.79
N VAL A 187 18.08 1.80 -16.61
CA VAL A 187 16.89 1.86 -15.73
C VAL A 187 17.25 2.05 -14.26
N GLN A 188 18.42 1.55 -13.84
CA GLN A 188 19.00 1.82 -12.53
C GLN A 188 19.33 3.31 -12.36
N GLN A 189 19.99 3.92 -13.35
CA GLN A 189 20.32 5.35 -13.35
C GLN A 189 19.08 6.23 -13.40
N ASP A 190 18.06 5.85 -14.16
CA ASP A 190 16.77 6.55 -14.20
C ASP A 190 16.12 6.56 -12.81
N PHE A 191 16.06 5.42 -12.11
CA PHE A 191 15.54 5.37 -10.75
C PHE A 191 16.39 6.20 -9.77
N LEU A 192 17.73 6.07 -9.82
CA LEU A 192 18.63 6.87 -8.99
C LEU A 192 18.44 8.38 -9.23
N SER A 193 18.18 8.79 -10.48
CA SER A 193 17.91 10.20 -10.80
C SER A 193 16.66 10.73 -10.11
N THR A 194 15.61 9.91 -9.98
CA THR A 194 14.37 10.30 -9.27
C THR A 194 14.61 10.42 -7.77
N LEU A 195 15.43 9.54 -7.19
CA LEU A 195 15.83 9.65 -5.78
C LEU A 195 16.69 10.89 -5.53
N LYS A 196 17.61 11.22 -6.43
CA LYS A 196 18.43 12.45 -6.33
C LYS A 196 17.58 13.72 -6.34
N GLN A 197 16.58 13.79 -7.22
CA GLN A 197 15.64 14.92 -7.27
C GLN A 197 14.84 15.03 -5.97
N TRP A 198 14.37 13.92 -5.43
CA TRP A 198 13.71 13.89 -4.12
C TRP A 198 14.64 14.41 -3.00
N THR A 199 15.85 13.87 -2.90
CA THR A 199 16.81 14.25 -1.84
C THR A 199 17.30 15.69 -1.96
N ALA A 200 17.35 16.25 -3.17
CA ALA A 200 17.74 17.64 -3.38
C ALA A 200 16.73 18.63 -2.79
N GLU A 201 15.48 18.21 -2.62
CA GLU A 201 14.37 19.04 -2.14
C GLU A 201 13.95 18.71 -0.72
N MET A 202 14.58 17.69 -0.12
CA MET A 202 14.47 17.42 1.31
C MET A 202 15.03 18.58 2.14
N HIS A 203 14.51 18.72 3.35
CA HIS A 203 15.01 19.69 4.32
C HIS A 203 16.53 19.50 4.56
N PRO A 204 17.34 20.58 4.53
CA PRO A 204 18.80 20.46 4.52
C PRO A 204 19.40 19.84 5.78
N THR A 205 18.71 19.97 6.92
CA THR A 205 19.17 19.46 8.23
C THR A 205 18.29 18.37 8.81
N GLY A 206 17.08 18.21 8.28
CA GLY A 206 16.06 17.34 8.87
C GLY A 206 16.15 15.94 8.29
N PRO A 207 16.00 14.87 9.09
CA PRO A 207 16.02 13.51 8.57
C PRO A 207 14.81 13.17 7.68
N TYR A 208 13.75 13.99 7.72
CA TYR A 208 12.52 13.82 6.95
C TYR A 208 12.35 14.90 5.89
N PHE A 209 11.42 14.68 4.96
CA PHE A 209 11.25 15.50 3.77
C PHE A 209 11.03 16.98 4.09
N LEU A 210 10.15 17.30 5.04
CA LEU A 210 9.83 18.68 5.41
C LEU A 210 10.65 19.22 6.59
N GLY A 211 11.41 18.39 7.31
CA GLY A 211 12.15 18.85 8.49
C GLY A 211 12.51 17.77 9.50
N SER A 212 12.40 18.12 10.78
CA SER A 212 12.73 17.24 11.90
C SER A 212 11.67 16.16 12.18
N GLU A 213 10.44 16.38 11.72
CA GLU A 213 9.30 15.50 11.96
C GLU A 213 8.85 14.79 10.68
N ILE A 214 8.28 13.60 10.86
CA ILE A 214 7.71 12.81 9.75
C ILE A 214 6.51 13.51 9.14
N SER A 215 6.42 13.53 7.82
CA SER A 215 5.35 14.19 7.07
C SER A 215 4.67 13.25 6.07
N LEU A 216 3.55 13.67 5.51
CA LEU A 216 2.77 12.86 4.56
C LEU A 216 3.58 12.43 3.32
N PRO A 217 4.44 13.27 2.70
CA PRO A 217 5.38 12.82 1.68
C PRO A 217 6.27 11.64 2.12
N ASP A 218 6.77 11.65 3.36
CA ASP A 218 7.58 10.55 3.92
C ASP A 218 6.76 9.27 4.07
N LEU A 219 5.50 9.37 4.51
CA LEU A 219 4.60 8.21 4.63
C LEU A 219 4.31 7.54 3.29
N VAL A 220 4.25 8.34 2.21
CA VAL A 220 4.01 7.82 0.86
C VAL A 220 5.27 7.14 0.30
N LEU A 221 6.45 7.68 0.57
CA LEU A 221 7.72 7.08 0.14
C LEU A 221 8.17 5.89 1.00
N GLY A 222 7.94 5.94 2.31
CA GLY A 222 8.47 5.00 3.31
C GLY A 222 8.27 3.52 2.97
N PRO A 223 7.07 3.07 2.55
CA PRO A 223 6.84 1.68 2.15
C PRO A 223 7.72 1.23 0.98
N TRP A 224 8.09 2.14 0.08
CA TRP A 224 9.01 1.85 -1.01
C TRP A 224 10.46 1.90 -0.55
N ALA A 225 10.81 2.87 0.30
CA ALA A 225 12.15 3.02 0.85
C ALA A 225 12.65 1.75 1.57
N VAL A 226 11.78 1.10 2.36
CA VAL A 226 12.13 -0.18 3.03
C VAL A 226 12.32 -1.35 2.06
N ARG A 227 11.98 -1.18 0.78
CA ARG A 227 12.17 -2.16 -0.31
C ARG A 227 13.30 -1.77 -1.26
N PHE A 228 13.96 -0.63 -1.04
CA PHE A 228 15.08 -0.18 -1.89
C PHE A 228 16.36 -1.00 -1.67
N TRP A 229 16.44 -1.90 -0.69
CA TRP A 229 17.59 -2.81 -0.54
C TRP A 229 17.80 -3.77 -1.73
N VAL A 230 16.80 -3.91 -2.62
CA VAL A 230 16.95 -4.64 -3.89
C VAL A 230 17.89 -3.91 -4.86
N PHE A 231 18.25 -2.66 -4.54
CA PHE A 231 19.17 -1.81 -5.29
C PHE A 231 20.64 -2.09 -4.99
#